data_AF-A0A2H6FCW9-F1
#
_entry.id   AF-A0A2H6FCW9-F1
#
_cell.length_a   1.000
_cell.length_b   1.000
_cell.length_c   1.000
_cell.angle_alpha   90.00
_cell.angle_beta   90.00
_cell.angle_gamma   90.00
#
_symmetry.space_group_name_H-M   'P 1'
#
loop_
_entity.id
_entity.type
_entity.pdbx_description
1 polymer ?
#
loop_
_entity_poly.entity_id
_entity_poly.type
_entity_poly.pdbx_seq_one_letter_code
_entity_poly.pdbx_strand_id
1 'polypeptide(L)' 'MNHLTGKTVEIEAHGITYTGVLKEINETETYLETESGWIVISNNDIASMQEKND' A
#
# COMPACT_ATOMS: atom_id res chain seq x y z
N MET A 1 -11.37 -5.90 3.24
CA MET A 1 -10.01 -5.43 2.89
C MET A 1 -9.47 -6.04 1.58
N ASN A 2 -10.09 -7.08 1.00
CA ASN A 2 -9.59 -7.79 -0.20
C ASN A 2 -9.96 -7.18 -1.58
N HIS A 3 -10.36 -5.90 -1.63
CA HIS A 3 -10.87 -5.25 -2.85
C HIS A 3 -9.92 -4.22 -3.47
N LEU A 4 -8.82 -3.91 -2.76
CA LEU A 4 -7.81 -2.96 -3.20
C LEU A 4 -6.69 -3.65 -3.97
N THR A 5 -6.53 -4.97 -3.84
CA THR A 5 -5.49 -5.73 -4.52
C THR A 5 -5.64 -5.59 -6.03
N GLY A 6 -4.55 -5.22 -6.70
CA GLY A 6 -4.49 -4.89 -8.13
C GLY A 6 -4.81 -3.43 -8.45
N LYS A 7 -5.24 -2.62 -7.46
CA LYS A 7 -5.55 -1.20 -7.67
C LYS A 7 -4.40 -0.31 -7.23
N THR A 8 -4.35 0.90 -7.81
CA THR A 8 -3.48 1.96 -7.32
C THR A 8 -4.01 2.48 -5.99
N VAL A 9 -3.19 2.41 -4.95
CA VAL A 9 -3.52 2.86 -3.61
C VAL A 9 -2.51 3.89 -3.13
N GLU A 10 -2.96 4.68 -2.17
CA GLU A 10 -2.15 5.57 -1.37
C GLU A 10 -2.09 5.02 0.06
N ILE A 11 -0.86 4.83 0.56
CA ILE A 11 -0.57 4.30 1.90
C ILE A 11 0.20 5.35 2.67
N GLU A 12 -0.31 5.78 3.82
CA GLU A 12 0.42 6.63 4.75
C GLU A 12 1.06 5.77 5.85
N ALA A 13 2.37 5.82 5.98
CA ALA A 13 3.11 5.12 7.03
C ALA A 13 4.31 5.96 7.50
N HIS A 14 4.50 6.08 8.81
CA HIS A 14 5.56 6.92 9.42
C HIS A 14 5.58 8.38 8.93
N GLY A 15 4.43 8.94 8.55
CA GLY A 15 4.34 10.29 7.98
C GLY A 15 4.85 10.41 6.54
N ILE A 16 5.10 9.29 5.86
CA ILE A 16 5.45 9.22 4.45
C ILE A 16 4.26 8.62 3.68
N THR A 17 3.91 9.26 2.57
CA THR A 17 2.87 8.77 1.66
C THR A 17 3.50 8.00 0.52
N TYR A 18 3.14 6.72 0.41
CA TYR A 18 3.54 5.84 -0.68
C TYR A 18 2.38 5.68 -1.65
N THR A 19 2.66 5.78 -2.95
CA THR A 19 1.66 5.53 -4.00
C THR A 19 2.14 4.41 -4.90
N GLY A 20 1.28 3.43 -5.15
CA GLY A 20 1.61 2.31 -6.02
C GLY A 20 0.45 1.33 -6.18
N VAL A 21 0.66 0.28 -6.97
CA VAL A 21 -0.30 -0.80 -7.14
C VAL A 21 -0.19 -1.77 -5.98
N LEU A 22 -1.28 -1.98 -5.25
CA LEU A 22 -1.32 -2.95 -4.19
C LEU A 22 -1.26 -4.37 -4.78
N LYS A 23 -0.24 -5.15 -4.44
CA LYS A 23 -0.06 -6.49 -5.01
C LYS A 23 -0.52 -7.59 -4.08
N GLU A 24 -0.23 -7.43 -2.80
CA GLU A 24 -0.61 -8.39 -1.77
C GLU A 24 -0.73 -7.68 -0.42
N ILE A 25 -1.67 -8.14 0.39
CA ILE A 25 -1.73 -7.83 1.82
C ILE A 25 -1.81 -9.17 2.53
N ASN A 26 -0.88 -9.41 3.44
CA ASN A 26 -0.96 -10.51 4.38
C ASN A 26 -1.22 -9.95 5.79
N GLU A 27 -1.13 -10.78 6.82
CA GLU A 27 -1.49 -10.36 8.19
C GLU A 27 -0.54 -9.30 8.75
N THR A 28 0.73 -9.32 8.36
CA THR A 28 1.79 -8.50 8.97
C THR A 28 2.33 -7.41 8.05
N GLU A 29 2.21 -7.59 6.74
CA GLU A 29 2.88 -6.82 5.71
C GLU A 29 1.96 -6.53 4.52
N THR A 30 2.24 -5.41 3.88
CA THR A 30 1.63 -4.96 2.64
C THR A 30 2.71 -4.79 1.57
N TYR A 31 2.44 -5.36 0.38
CA TYR A 31 3.34 -5.35 -0.77
C TYR A 31 2.80 -4.39 -1.83
N LEU A 32 3.56 -3.33 -2.10
CA LEU A 32 3.20 -2.26 -3.02
C LEU A 32 4.20 -2.21 -4.17
N GLU A 33 3.71 -2.27 -5.41
CA GLU A 33 4.53 -2.05 -6.61
C GLU A 33 4.46 -0.58 -7.01
N THR A 34 5.63 0.06 -7.10
CA THR A 34 5.79 1.46 -7.52
C THR A 34 6.62 1.52 -8.80
N GLU A 35 6.67 2.69 -9.45
CA GLU A 35 7.51 2.89 -10.64
C GLU A 35 9.01 2.64 -10.37
N SER A 36 9.44 2.84 -9.11
CA SER A 36 10.84 2.64 -8.69
C SER A 36 11.14 1.21 -8.22
N GLY A 37 10.12 0.34 -8.14
CA GLY A 37 10.26 -1.03 -7.66
C GLY A 37 9.25 -1.40 -6.56
N TRP A 38 9.57 -2.45 -5.80
CA TRP A 38 8.70 -3.01 -4.78
C TRP A 38 8.98 -2.41 -3.41
N ILE A 39 7.92 -2.07 -2.68
CA ILE A 39 7.95 -1.57 -1.31
C ILE A 39 7.17 -2.53 -0.43
N VAL A 40 7.75 -2.90 0.70
CA VAL A 40 7.10 -3.70 1.74
C VAL A 40 6.91 -2.81 2.96
N ILE A 41 5.67 -2.71 3.44
CA ILE A 41 5.30 -1.85 4.57
C ILE A 41 4.67 -2.75 5.64
N SER A 42 5.11 -2.64 6.88
CA SER A 42 4.46 -3.37 7.98
C SER A 42 3.07 -2.80 8.21
N ASN A 43 2.07 -3.67 8.35
CA ASN A 43 0.69 -3.27 8.61
C ASN A 43 0.53 -2.50 9.93
N ASN A 44 1.43 -2.69 10.89
CA ASN A 44 1.44 -1.94 12.15
C ASN A 44 1.83 -0.46 11.96
N ASP A 45 2.54 -0.15 10.87
CA ASP A 45 3.03 1.19 10.57
C ASP A 45 2.08 1.97 9.65
N ILE A 46 1.08 1.29 9.07
CA ILE A 46 0.10 1.90 8.17
C ILE A 46 -0.92 2.68 9.00
N ALA A 47 -0.88 4.00 8.86
CA ALA A 47 -1.86 4.90 9.44
C ALA A 47 -3.15 4.93 8.62
N SER A 48 -3.04 4.87 7.28
CA SER A 48 -4.18 4.87 6.37
C SER A 48 -3.83 4.17 5.05
N MET A 49 -4.84 3.55 4.44
CA MET A 49 -4.75 2.95 3.11
C MET A 49 -6.05 3.18 2.35
N GLN A 50 -5.96 3.80 1.18
CA GLN A 50 -7.12 4.10 0.34
C GLN A 50 -6.81 3.92 -1.15
N GLU A 51 -7.84 3.61 -1.94
CA GLU A 51 -7.73 3.64 -3.40
C GLU A 51 -7.48 5.07 -3.86
N LYS A 52 -6.45 5.24 -4.69
CA LYS A 52 -6.20 6.51 -5.35
C LYS A 52 -7.16 6.61 -6.53
N ASN A 53 -8.30 7.25 -6.30
CA ASN A 53 -9.19 7.67 -7.37
C ASN A 53 -8.65 8.98 -7.95
N ASP A 54 -8.40 8.99 -9.26
CA ASP A 54 -8.04 10.19 -10.04
C ASP A 54 -9.28 11.10 -10.20
#